data_AF-A0A8B7NWQ7-F1
#
_entry.id   AF-A0A8B7NWQ7-F1
#
_cell.length_a   1.000
_cell.length_b   1.000
_cell.length_c   1.000
_cell.angle_alpha   90.00
_cell.angle_beta   90.00
_cell.angle_gamma   90.00
#
_symmetry.space_group_name_H-M   'P 1'
#
loop_
_entity.id
_entity.type
_entity.pdbx_description
1 polymer ?
#
loop_
_entity_poly.entity_id
_entity_poly.type
_entity_poly.pdbx_seq_one_letter_code
_entity_poly.pdbx_strand_id
1 'polypeptide(L)'
;MYSTRNFIRDPMMLAVLLALIPATCSGEDSLELPMSLAASTPYNSLEESDVAQSGHHIIWGRPNTKDAYFDDMTPTNVTAVVGQTARLPCRVINLGQKDVTWIRKRDIHILTLGVSTYTSDARFTVVRNRKTKEWILQISPVAFRDAGVYECQVSTSPKISLPVTLNVEVQQARIQGPSEVYIQNGSTISLTCVVNTHSENVGAVSWFRNANSLDYDSPRGGVSLEIEKTPIRTTSKLFITRAIRADSGNYTCAPEFADAAFVIVHVVNGEESAAVQTGEGVALVPRLQCAVVGLALLLAAAR
;
A
#
# COMPACT_ATOMS: atom_id res chain seq x y z
N MET A 1 -46.68 -1.76 16.66
CA MET A 1 -46.25 -2.46 17.89
C MET A 1 -44.72 -2.39 17.95
N TYR A 2 -44.22 -1.89 19.07
CA TYR A 2 -42.85 -1.78 19.62
C TYR A 2 -41.71 -2.45 18.83
N SER A 3 -40.63 -1.75 18.42
CA SER A 3 -39.61 -1.00 19.19
C SER A 3 -38.71 -1.88 20.07
N THR A 4 -37.44 -1.97 19.70
CA THR A 4 -36.22 -1.81 20.54
C THR A 4 -35.00 -1.88 19.61
N ARG A 5 -34.36 -0.76 19.22
CA ARG A 5 -33.32 0.03 19.91
C ARG A 5 -31.97 -0.67 20.10
N ASN A 6 -31.03 -0.22 19.27
CA ASN A 6 -29.60 0.04 19.53
C ASN A 6 -29.21 0.19 21.01
N PHE A 7 -27.98 -0.23 21.35
CA PHE A 7 -27.00 0.73 21.88
C PHE A 7 -25.54 0.24 21.72
N ILE A 8 -24.73 1.18 21.26
CA ILE A 8 -23.26 1.19 21.12
C ILE A 8 -22.65 1.56 22.47
N ARG A 9 -21.47 1.03 22.83
CA ARG A 9 -20.29 1.78 23.36
C ARG A 9 -19.24 0.87 24.01
N ASP A 10 -18.06 0.82 23.39
CA ASP A 10 -16.74 0.98 24.04
C ASP A 10 -16.55 2.45 24.47
N PRO A 11 -15.57 2.89 25.32
CA PRO A 11 -14.26 2.27 25.62
C PRO A 11 -13.67 2.43 27.06
N MET A 12 -12.55 1.73 27.29
CA MET A 12 -11.35 2.03 28.12
C MET A 12 -11.37 2.36 29.64
N MET A 13 -10.29 1.84 30.26
CA MET A 13 -9.52 2.29 31.44
C MET A 13 -9.93 1.79 32.84
N LEU A 14 -9.14 0.88 33.44
CA LEU A 14 -8.30 1.15 34.63
C LEU A 14 -7.44 -0.09 35.02
N ALA A 15 -6.18 0.16 35.33
CA ALA A 15 -5.24 -0.77 35.98
C ALA A 15 -5.26 -0.57 37.50
N VAL A 16 -5.06 -1.61 38.33
CA VAL A 16 -4.40 -1.59 39.67
C VAL A 16 -3.98 -3.00 40.11
N LEU A 17 -2.65 -3.22 40.17
CA LEU A 17 -1.80 -3.87 41.20
C LEU A 17 -2.41 -4.74 42.34
N LEU A 18 -1.87 -5.96 42.60
CA LEU A 18 -0.85 -6.28 43.64
C LEU A 18 -0.67 -7.81 43.90
N ALA A 19 0.51 -8.14 44.41
CA ALA A 19 1.17 -9.45 44.46
C ALA A 19 1.03 -10.22 45.81
N LEU A 20 1.51 -11.48 45.80
CA LEU A 20 2.31 -12.22 46.83
C LEU A 20 1.76 -13.60 47.30
N ILE A 21 2.36 -14.69 46.77
CA ILE A 21 3.15 -15.79 47.42
C ILE A 21 2.72 -16.22 48.86
N PRO A 22 2.61 -17.54 49.23
CA PRO A 22 3.72 -18.50 49.15
C PRO A 22 3.46 -19.97 48.75
N ALA A 23 4.58 -20.60 48.38
CA ALA A 23 4.81 -22.02 48.17
C ALA A 23 4.91 -22.81 49.49
N THR A 24 4.71 -24.14 49.44
CA THR A 24 5.68 -25.18 49.89
C THR A 24 5.10 -26.61 49.76
N CYS A 25 5.96 -27.51 49.22
CA CYS A 25 6.26 -28.92 49.60
C CYS A 25 5.13 -29.97 49.80
N SER A 26 5.25 -31.26 49.47
CA SER A 26 6.38 -32.19 49.27
C SER A 26 5.94 -33.57 48.74
N GLY A 27 6.90 -34.35 48.20
CA GLY A 27 7.01 -35.83 48.29
C GLY A 27 6.28 -36.65 47.22
N GLU A 28 6.95 -37.26 46.22
CA GLU A 28 7.74 -38.52 46.22
C GLU A 28 6.89 -39.79 46.46
N ASP A 29 6.78 -40.63 45.42
CA ASP A 29 7.02 -42.06 45.56
C ASP A 29 7.43 -42.70 44.22
N SER A 30 8.40 -43.59 44.33
CA SER A 30 9.16 -44.26 43.26
C SER A 30 8.66 -45.69 43.07
N LEU A 31 8.96 -46.31 41.93
CA LEU A 31 9.17 -47.77 41.82
C LEU A 31 9.80 -48.12 40.46
N GLU A 32 10.91 -48.83 40.52
CA GLU A 32 11.75 -49.28 39.41
C GLU A 32 12.01 -50.80 39.51
N LEU A 33 12.27 -51.41 38.34
CA LEU A 33 13.03 -52.67 38.08
C LEU A 33 12.33 -54.04 38.31
N PRO A 34 12.83 -55.18 37.72
CA PRO A 34 14.16 -55.41 37.14
C PRO A 34 14.25 -56.22 35.80
N MET A 35 15.51 -56.32 35.35
CA MET A 35 16.05 -57.04 34.19
C MET A 35 16.67 -58.40 34.60
N SER A 36 16.74 -59.39 33.70
CA SER A 36 17.64 -60.56 33.85
C SER A 36 18.12 -61.16 32.52
N LEU A 37 19.35 -61.69 32.54
CA LEU A 37 20.20 -62.25 31.47
C LEU A 37 20.02 -63.77 31.23
N ALA A 38 20.42 -64.31 30.06
CA ALA A 38 21.48 -65.33 29.87
C ALA A 38 21.57 -65.95 28.43
N ALA A 39 22.74 -66.57 28.15
CA ALA A 39 23.38 -67.16 26.94
C ALA A 39 22.62 -68.33 26.20
N SER A 40 23.01 -68.98 25.07
CA SER A 40 24.31 -69.37 24.45
C SER A 40 24.19 -70.12 23.06
N THR A 41 25.18 -69.94 22.15
CA THR A 41 25.78 -70.90 21.13
C THR A 41 25.04 -71.23 19.78
N PRO A 42 25.65 -71.94 18.77
CA PRO A 42 26.32 -71.33 17.59
C PRO A 42 25.88 -71.91 16.20
N TYR A 43 26.18 -71.25 15.06
CA TYR A 43 26.15 -71.89 13.73
C TYR A 43 27.14 -71.27 12.73
N ASN A 44 27.64 -72.12 11.84
CA ASN A 44 28.89 -72.01 11.07
C ASN A 44 28.95 -70.94 9.95
N SER A 45 30.20 -70.55 9.74
CA SER A 45 30.90 -69.90 8.64
C SER A 45 30.47 -70.23 7.20
N LEU A 46 30.42 -69.18 6.38
CA LEU A 46 30.99 -69.17 5.02
C LEU A 46 31.83 -67.89 4.88
N GLU A 47 33.12 -68.06 4.60
CA GLU A 47 34.08 -67.00 4.30
C GLU A 47 33.87 -66.48 2.88
N GLU A 48 34.01 -65.17 2.66
CA GLU A 48 34.75 -64.68 1.50
C GLU A 48 35.39 -63.32 1.82
N SER A 49 36.65 -63.19 1.40
CA SER A 49 37.64 -62.25 1.86
C SER A 49 37.61 -60.91 1.10
N ASP A 50 38.02 -59.86 1.82
CA ASP A 50 39.09 -58.91 1.47
C ASP A 50 38.77 -57.40 1.60
N VAL A 51 39.48 -56.81 2.58
CA VAL A 51 40.14 -55.49 2.58
C VAL A 51 39.44 -54.26 3.20
N ALA A 52 40.12 -53.80 4.26
CA ALA A 52 40.31 -52.44 4.81
C ALA A 52 39.31 -51.87 5.86
N GLN A 53 39.86 -51.73 7.07
CA GLN A 53 39.35 -50.98 8.22
C GLN A 53 39.10 -49.50 7.95
N SER A 54 37.98 -48.98 8.48
CA SER A 54 37.96 -47.92 9.52
C SER A 54 36.78 -46.95 9.33
N GLY A 55 35.98 -46.81 10.39
CA GLY A 55 35.03 -45.70 10.56
C GLY A 55 33.56 -46.09 10.34
N HIS A 56 32.81 -46.25 11.43
CA HIS A 56 31.35 -46.20 11.40
C HIS A 56 30.95 -44.74 11.09
N HIS A 57 30.88 -44.39 9.80
CA HIS A 57 30.34 -43.12 9.37
C HIS A 57 28.82 -43.19 9.52
N ILE A 58 28.27 -42.58 10.57
CA ILE A 58 26.83 -42.28 10.64
C ILE A 58 26.54 -41.39 9.44
N ILE A 59 25.96 -41.98 8.39
CA ILE A 59 25.39 -41.20 7.29
C ILE A 59 24.14 -40.57 7.88
N TRP A 60 24.24 -39.30 8.30
CA TRP A 60 23.09 -38.42 8.36
C TRP A 60 22.40 -38.54 7.00
N GLY A 61 21.21 -39.14 6.98
CA GLY A 61 20.50 -39.49 5.75
C GLY A 61 20.52 -38.30 4.80
N ARG A 62 20.91 -38.54 3.54
CA ARG A 62 20.81 -37.52 2.48
C ARG A 62 19.40 -36.91 2.57
N PRO A 63 19.25 -35.58 2.63
CA PRO A 63 17.94 -34.94 2.58
C PRO A 63 17.18 -35.55 1.41
N ASN A 64 15.98 -36.06 1.66
CA ASN A 64 15.20 -36.75 0.65
C ASN A 64 14.94 -35.79 -0.52
N THR A 65 15.71 -35.93 -1.60
CA THR A 65 15.76 -34.97 -2.71
C THR A 65 14.48 -34.95 -3.57
N LYS A 66 13.43 -35.66 -3.14
CA LYS A 66 12.15 -35.83 -3.84
C LYS A 66 11.01 -34.98 -3.28
N ASP A 67 11.18 -34.39 -2.10
CA ASP A 67 10.12 -33.59 -1.48
C ASP A 67 10.03 -32.21 -2.13
N ALA A 68 8.79 -31.71 -2.21
CA ALA A 68 8.51 -30.41 -2.81
C ALA A 68 8.81 -29.31 -1.80
N TYR A 69 9.44 -28.23 -2.24
CA TYR A 69 9.78 -27.10 -1.38
C TYR A 69 9.74 -25.79 -2.19
N PHE A 70 9.63 -24.66 -1.48
CA PHE A 70 9.66 -23.34 -2.08
C PHE A 70 11.10 -22.87 -2.29
N ASP A 71 11.36 -22.14 -3.36
CA ASP A 71 12.65 -21.47 -3.53
C ASP A 71 12.73 -20.24 -2.60
N ASP A 72 13.67 -20.27 -1.65
CA ASP A 72 13.89 -19.21 -0.66
C ASP A 72 14.30 -17.87 -1.29
N MET A 73 14.78 -17.87 -2.54
CA MET A 73 15.10 -16.64 -3.28
C MET A 73 13.87 -15.98 -3.93
N THR A 74 12.69 -16.61 -3.86
CA THR A 74 11.46 -16.04 -4.43
C THR A 74 11.03 -14.83 -3.61
N PRO A 75 10.81 -13.65 -4.23
CA PRO A 75 10.40 -12.47 -3.48
C PRO A 75 8.98 -12.66 -2.93
N THR A 76 8.84 -12.48 -1.62
CA THR A 76 7.55 -12.57 -0.91
C THR A 76 6.90 -11.20 -0.68
N ASN A 77 7.60 -10.10 -0.98
CA ASN A 77 7.05 -8.75 -0.92
C ASN A 77 6.97 -8.18 -2.33
N VAL A 78 5.75 -7.95 -2.80
CA VAL A 78 5.47 -7.44 -4.14
C VAL A 78 4.74 -6.11 -3.99
N THR A 79 5.26 -5.08 -4.65
CA THR A 79 4.60 -3.78 -4.74
C THR A 79 4.05 -3.60 -6.15
N ALA A 80 2.80 -3.15 -6.25
CA ALA A 80 2.16 -2.79 -7.50
C ALA A 80 1.46 -1.44 -7.36
N VAL A 81 1.28 -0.74 -8.46
CA VAL A 81 0.51 0.51 -8.50
C VAL A 81 -0.92 0.20 -8.91
N VAL A 82 -1.89 0.91 -8.33
CA VAL A 82 -3.31 0.83 -8.74
C VAL A 82 -3.45 0.91 -10.27
N GLY A 83 -4.38 0.13 -10.83
CA GLY A 83 -4.64 0.06 -12.27
C GLY A 83 -3.70 -0.86 -13.05
N GLN A 84 -2.53 -1.16 -12.51
CA GLN A 84 -1.54 -2.01 -13.18
C GLN A 84 -1.76 -3.49 -12.93
N THR A 85 -0.85 -4.30 -13.48
CA THR A 85 -0.84 -5.75 -13.27
C THR A 85 0.11 -6.11 -12.13
N ALA A 86 -0.42 -6.61 -11.03
CA ALA A 86 0.39 -7.21 -9.97
C ALA A 86 0.75 -8.66 -10.32
N ARG A 87 2.01 -9.06 -10.08
CA ARG A 87 2.50 -10.43 -10.33
C ARG A 87 3.14 -10.97 -9.05
N LEU A 88 2.49 -11.94 -8.43
CA LEU A 88 2.96 -12.59 -7.22
C LEU A 88 3.63 -13.91 -7.61
N PRO A 89 4.96 -14.02 -7.52
CA PRO A 89 5.67 -15.22 -7.90
C PRO A 89 5.59 -16.28 -6.80
N CYS A 90 5.47 -17.54 -7.20
CA CYS A 90 5.65 -18.68 -6.33
C CYS A 90 6.42 -19.77 -7.07
N ARG A 91 7.67 -19.99 -6.70
CA ARG A 91 8.52 -21.00 -7.32
C ARG A 91 8.57 -22.26 -6.47
N VAL A 92 8.17 -23.39 -7.06
CA VAL A 92 8.11 -24.68 -6.36
C VAL A 92 9.03 -25.68 -7.03
N ILE A 93 9.98 -26.20 -6.28
CA ILE A 93 10.93 -27.21 -6.74
C ILE A 93 10.38 -28.59 -6.36
N ASN A 94 10.66 -29.61 -7.18
CA ASN A 94 10.20 -30.99 -6.99
C ASN A 94 8.67 -31.16 -6.80
N LEU A 95 7.87 -30.35 -7.51
CA LEU A 95 6.40 -30.39 -7.42
C LEU A 95 5.82 -31.79 -7.71
N GLY A 96 6.38 -32.52 -8.67
CA GLY A 96 5.87 -33.84 -9.06
C GLY A 96 4.44 -33.76 -9.60
N GLN A 97 3.54 -34.58 -9.05
CA GLN A 97 2.11 -34.61 -9.37
C GLN A 97 1.25 -33.78 -8.40
N LYS A 98 1.87 -32.93 -7.57
CA LYS A 98 1.16 -32.08 -6.62
C LYS A 98 0.63 -30.82 -7.31
N ASP A 99 -0.39 -30.24 -6.72
CA ASP A 99 -1.04 -29.02 -7.19
C ASP A 99 -0.58 -27.82 -6.39
N VAL A 100 -0.58 -26.66 -7.06
CA VAL A 100 -0.35 -25.35 -6.46
C VAL A 100 -1.67 -24.60 -6.43
N THR A 101 -2.02 -24.06 -5.27
CA THR A 101 -3.27 -23.31 -5.04
C THR A 101 -2.92 -21.92 -4.54
N TRP A 102 -3.56 -20.89 -5.07
CA TRP A 102 -3.47 -19.54 -4.52
C TRP A 102 -4.70 -19.23 -3.68
N ILE A 103 -4.46 -18.77 -2.45
CA ILE A 103 -5.50 -18.46 -1.48
C ILE A 103 -5.32 -17.03 -1.00
N ARG A 104 -6.41 -16.28 -0.90
CA ARG A 104 -6.40 -14.96 -0.26
C ARG A 104 -6.57 -15.12 1.24
N LYS A 105 -5.61 -14.65 2.04
CA LYS A 105 -5.54 -14.99 3.47
C LYS A 105 -6.63 -14.31 4.32
N ARG A 106 -7.07 -13.11 3.93
CA ARG A 106 -8.04 -12.31 4.71
C ARG A 106 -9.40 -12.98 4.88
N ASP A 107 -9.83 -13.78 3.90
CA ASP A 107 -11.14 -14.43 3.84
C ASP A 107 -11.05 -15.91 3.42
N ILE A 108 -9.82 -16.44 3.30
CA ILE A 108 -9.54 -17.84 2.96
C ILE A 108 -10.18 -18.22 1.60
N HIS A 109 -10.32 -17.23 0.70
CA HIS A 109 -10.93 -17.44 -0.60
C HIS A 109 -9.93 -18.09 -1.56
N ILE A 110 -10.32 -19.22 -2.17
CA ILE A 110 -9.51 -19.90 -3.18
C ILE A 110 -9.58 -19.08 -4.47
N LEU A 111 -8.42 -18.63 -4.95
CA LEU A 111 -8.31 -17.84 -6.17
C LEU A 111 -8.11 -18.74 -7.38
N THR A 112 -7.15 -19.66 -7.28
CA THR A 112 -6.78 -20.56 -8.38
C THR A 112 -6.40 -21.94 -7.85
N LEU A 113 -6.65 -22.97 -8.65
CA LEU A 113 -6.19 -24.35 -8.43
C LEU A 113 -5.44 -24.83 -9.67
N GLY A 114 -4.14 -25.06 -9.53
CA GLY A 114 -3.26 -25.34 -10.65
C GLY A 114 -3.27 -24.19 -11.66
N VAL A 115 -3.62 -24.49 -12.92
CA VAL A 115 -3.71 -23.49 -14.02
C VAL A 115 -5.11 -22.91 -14.18
N SER A 116 -6.08 -23.33 -13.35
CA SER A 116 -7.48 -22.93 -13.46
C SER A 116 -7.82 -21.87 -12.42
N THR A 117 -8.50 -20.81 -12.83
CA THR A 117 -9.06 -19.81 -11.91
C THR A 117 -10.35 -20.35 -11.29
N TYR A 118 -10.46 -20.29 -9.96
CA TYR A 118 -11.62 -20.73 -9.18
C TYR A 118 -12.54 -19.58 -8.77
N THR A 119 -11.97 -18.41 -8.50
CA THR A 119 -12.74 -17.21 -8.17
C THR A 119 -13.55 -16.71 -9.36
N SER A 120 -14.70 -16.07 -9.11
CA SER A 120 -15.51 -15.41 -10.13
C SER A 120 -14.96 -14.05 -10.57
N ASP A 121 -14.01 -13.47 -9.81
CA ASP A 121 -13.34 -12.22 -10.18
C ASP A 121 -12.32 -12.48 -11.31
N ALA A 122 -12.68 -12.11 -12.53
CA ALA A 122 -11.90 -12.33 -13.75
C ALA A 122 -10.53 -11.64 -13.75
N ARG A 123 -10.28 -10.69 -12.84
CA ARG A 123 -8.98 -10.01 -12.71
C ARG A 123 -7.89 -10.94 -12.21
N PHE A 124 -8.26 -12.01 -11.50
CA PHE A 124 -7.35 -13.00 -10.95
C PHE A 124 -7.11 -14.12 -11.98
N THR A 125 -5.87 -14.25 -12.41
CA THR A 125 -5.42 -15.29 -13.35
C THR A 125 -4.12 -15.90 -12.86
N VAL A 126 -3.78 -17.10 -13.33
CA VAL A 126 -2.51 -17.75 -12.99
C VAL A 126 -1.71 -18.02 -14.25
N VAL A 127 -0.43 -17.65 -14.21
CA VAL A 127 0.53 -17.90 -15.28
C VAL A 127 1.57 -18.88 -14.78
N ARG A 128 1.64 -20.07 -15.40
CA ARG A 128 2.63 -21.09 -15.06
C ARG A 128 3.81 -21.03 -16.02
N ASN A 129 4.98 -20.69 -15.51
CA ASN A 129 6.22 -20.80 -16.27
C ASN A 129 6.90 -22.14 -15.99
N ARG A 130 6.81 -23.07 -16.95
CA ARG A 130 7.37 -24.42 -16.82
C ARG A 130 8.90 -24.45 -16.76
N LYS A 131 9.59 -23.48 -17.40
CA LYS A 131 11.06 -23.43 -17.44
C LYS A 131 11.62 -23.00 -16.08
N THR A 132 11.04 -21.97 -15.49
CA THR A 132 11.47 -21.44 -14.19
C THR A 132 10.82 -22.18 -13.01
N LYS A 133 9.79 -23.00 -13.25
CA LYS A 133 8.96 -23.67 -12.22
C LYS A 133 8.17 -22.68 -11.35
N GLU A 134 7.80 -21.55 -11.94
CA GLU A 134 7.04 -20.50 -11.27
C GLU A 134 5.54 -20.60 -11.56
N TRP A 135 4.76 -20.32 -10.52
CA TRP A 135 3.32 -20.17 -10.52
C TRP A 135 3.02 -18.74 -10.12
N ILE A 136 2.74 -17.90 -11.12
CA ILE A 136 2.57 -16.47 -10.91
C ILE A 136 1.08 -16.18 -10.81
N LEU A 137 0.61 -15.71 -9.66
CA LEU A 137 -0.73 -15.13 -9.55
C LEU A 137 -0.68 -13.73 -10.15
N GLN A 138 -1.51 -13.49 -11.16
CA GLN A 138 -1.63 -12.22 -11.85
C GLN A 138 -2.96 -11.56 -11.50
N ILE A 139 -2.92 -10.32 -11.04
CA ILE A 139 -4.10 -9.51 -10.71
C ILE A 139 -4.09 -8.28 -11.62
N SER A 140 -5.08 -8.14 -12.49
CA SER A 140 -5.14 -7.03 -13.45
C SER A 140 -6.57 -6.62 -13.79
N PRO A 141 -6.94 -5.33 -13.66
CA PRO A 141 -6.20 -4.26 -12.99
C PRO A 141 -6.21 -4.44 -11.46
N VAL A 142 -5.10 -4.11 -10.78
CA VAL A 142 -5.03 -4.13 -9.31
C VAL A 142 -5.72 -2.91 -8.70
N ALA A 143 -6.43 -3.10 -7.60
CA ALA A 143 -7.05 -2.02 -6.83
C ALA A 143 -6.42 -1.94 -5.44
N PHE A 144 -6.51 -0.78 -4.80
CA PHE A 144 -5.98 -0.58 -3.43
C PHE A 144 -6.51 -1.63 -2.43
N ARG A 145 -7.79 -2.02 -2.57
CA ARG A 145 -8.45 -3.06 -1.75
C ARG A 145 -7.88 -4.47 -1.91
N ASP A 146 -7.06 -4.71 -2.94
CA ASP A 146 -6.43 -6.01 -3.17
C ASP A 146 -5.13 -6.17 -2.37
N ALA A 147 -4.64 -5.10 -1.73
CA ALA A 147 -3.49 -5.18 -0.84
C ALA A 147 -3.74 -6.19 0.31
N GLY A 148 -2.69 -6.92 0.68
CA GLY A 148 -2.74 -7.93 1.74
C GLY A 148 -1.92 -9.18 1.43
N VAL A 149 -2.14 -10.22 2.24
CA VAL A 149 -1.39 -11.48 2.14
C VAL A 149 -2.15 -12.50 1.29
N TYR A 150 -1.41 -13.11 0.38
CA TYR A 150 -1.82 -14.23 -0.46
C TYR A 150 -0.93 -15.43 -0.15
N GLU A 151 -1.50 -16.61 -0.07
CA GLU A 151 -0.75 -17.83 0.23
C GLU A 151 -0.68 -18.72 -1.02
N CYS A 152 0.54 -19.07 -1.40
CA CYS A 152 0.80 -20.15 -2.35
C CYS A 152 0.89 -21.47 -1.59
N GLN A 153 -0.08 -22.36 -1.77
CA GLN A 153 -0.16 -23.63 -1.07
C GLN A 153 0.14 -24.80 -2.02
N VAL A 154 0.92 -25.77 -1.56
CA VAL A 154 1.20 -27.02 -2.31
C VAL A 154 0.50 -28.19 -1.61
N SER A 155 -0.10 -29.10 -2.39
CA SER A 155 -0.80 -30.29 -1.89
C SER A 155 0.14 -31.43 -1.41
N THR A 156 1.18 -31.08 -0.64
CA THR A 156 1.98 -32.05 0.12
C THR A 156 1.22 -32.57 1.35
N SER A 157 1.72 -33.66 1.96
CA SER A 157 1.26 -34.14 3.26
C SER A 157 2.42 -34.13 4.26
N PRO A 158 2.46 -33.23 5.25
CA PRO A 158 1.52 -32.12 5.47
C PRO A 158 1.63 -31.03 4.39
N LYS A 159 0.60 -30.21 4.22
CA LYS A 159 0.60 -29.11 3.26
C LYS A 159 1.67 -28.08 3.60
N ILE A 160 2.39 -27.59 2.59
CA ILE A 160 3.32 -26.46 2.73
C ILE A 160 2.70 -25.20 2.13
N SER A 161 3.00 -24.05 2.70
CA SER A 161 2.47 -22.75 2.27
C SER A 161 3.55 -21.67 2.28
N LEU A 162 3.54 -20.80 1.27
CA LEU A 162 4.39 -19.62 1.17
C LEU A 162 3.50 -18.36 1.18
N PRO A 163 3.55 -17.53 2.24
CA PRO A 163 2.85 -16.25 2.27
C PRO A 163 3.59 -15.22 1.41
N VAL A 164 2.83 -14.50 0.58
CA VAL A 164 3.29 -13.42 -0.30
C VAL A 164 2.44 -12.17 -0.01
N THR A 165 3.09 -11.09 0.37
CA THR A 165 2.48 -9.79 0.67
C THR A 165 2.42 -8.93 -0.58
N LEU A 166 1.21 -8.50 -0.94
CA LEU A 166 0.99 -7.49 -1.97
C LEU A 166 0.76 -6.12 -1.33
N ASN A 167 1.67 -5.20 -1.60
CA ASN A 167 1.50 -3.77 -1.33
C ASN A 167 0.94 -3.09 -2.58
N VAL A 168 -0.09 -2.26 -2.40
CA VAL A 168 -0.66 -1.49 -3.50
C VAL A 168 -0.46 -0.01 -3.21
N GLU A 169 0.30 0.64 -4.08
CA GLU A 169 0.63 2.06 -3.99
C GLU A 169 -0.24 2.88 -4.94
N VAL A 170 -0.50 4.12 -4.53
CA VAL A 170 -1.18 5.12 -5.35
C VAL A 170 -0.14 6.19 -5.69
N GLN A 171 0.09 6.39 -6.98
CA GLN A 171 0.95 7.48 -7.45
C GLN A 171 0.21 8.82 -7.27
N GLN A 172 0.95 9.93 -7.20
CA GLN A 172 0.35 11.27 -7.09
C GLN A 172 0.73 12.13 -8.29
N ALA A 173 -0.27 12.81 -8.86
CA ALA A 173 -0.01 13.89 -9.79
C ALA A 173 0.54 15.11 -9.07
N ARG A 174 1.27 15.96 -9.79
CA ARG A 174 1.70 17.27 -9.31
C ARG A 174 1.63 18.29 -10.43
N ILE A 175 0.96 19.40 -10.18
CA ILE A 175 1.02 20.56 -11.07
C ILE A 175 2.26 21.38 -10.68
N GLN A 176 3.08 21.72 -11.67
CA GLN A 176 4.29 22.53 -11.47
C GLN A 176 3.92 23.99 -11.21
N GLY A 177 4.67 24.64 -10.32
CA GLY A 177 4.42 26.02 -9.92
C GLY A 177 3.74 26.12 -8.54
N PRO A 178 3.29 27.32 -8.16
CA PRO A 178 2.57 27.54 -6.92
C PRO A 178 1.15 26.97 -6.97
N SER A 179 0.53 26.78 -5.81
CA SER A 179 -0.87 26.31 -5.69
C SER A 179 -1.90 27.34 -6.17
N GLU A 180 -1.48 28.59 -6.34
CA GLU A 180 -2.31 29.70 -6.79
C GLU A 180 -1.52 30.58 -7.77
N VAL A 181 -2.10 30.86 -8.93
CA VAL A 181 -1.44 31.56 -10.04
C VAL A 181 -2.29 32.74 -10.49
N TYR A 182 -1.66 33.89 -10.70
CA TYR A 182 -2.29 35.11 -11.18
C TYR A 182 -1.86 35.40 -12.62
N ILE A 183 -2.83 35.49 -13.53
CA ILE A 183 -2.62 35.62 -14.97
C ILE A 183 -3.27 36.91 -15.44
N GLN A 184 -2.57 37.69 -16.26
CA GLN A 184 -3.16 38.91 -16.84
C GLN A 184 -4.22 38.55 -17.88
N ASN A 185 -5.29 39.34 -17.92
CA ASN A 185 -6.29 39.29 -18.97
C ASN A 185 -5.63 39.41 -20.36
N GLY A 186 -6.02 38.56 -21.29
CA GLY A 186 -5.45 38.42 -22.63
C GLY A 186 -4.18 37.55 -22.72
N SER A 187 -3.54 37.20 -21.60
CA SER A 187 -2.36 36.33 -21.58
C SER A 187 -2.72 34.85 -21.76
N THR A 188 -1.71 33.97 -21.74
CA THR A 188 -1.89 32.52 -21.87
C THR A 188 -1.73 31.84 -20.51
N ILE A 189 -2.71 31.05 -20.10
CA ILE A 189 -2.59 30.12 -18.97
C ILE A 189 -1.79 28.91 -19.48
N SER A 190 -0.70 28.56 -18.80
CA SER A 190 0.09 27.36 -19.08
C SER A 190 0.28 26.56 -17.79
N LEU A 191 -0.37 25.41 -17.71
CA LEU A 191 -0.29 24.51 -16.55
C LEU A 191 0.39 23.22 -16.95
N THR A 192 1.42 22.82 -16.20
CA THR A 192 2.15 21.57 -16.45
C THR A 192 1.90 20.59 -15.31
N CYS A 193 1.23 19.49 -15.60
CA CYS A 193 1.01 18.38 -14.69
C CYS A 193 2.02 17.27 -14.95
N VAL A 194 2.60 16.73 -13.88
CA VAL A 194 3.57 15.63 -13.93
C VAL A 194 3.09 14.51 -13.04
N VAL A 195 3.06 13.29 -13.58
CA VAL A 195 2.83 12.04 -12.85
C VAL A 195 4.09 11.21 -12.96
N ASN A 196 4.79 11.03 -11.84
CA ASN A 196 5.97 10.18 -11.77
C ASN A 196 5.52 8.74 -11.61
N THR A 197 5.88 7.89 -12.57
CA THR A 197 5.51 6.48 -12.61
C THR A 197 6.76 5.63 -12.69
N HIS A 198 6.71 4.37 -12.25
CA HIS A 198 7.77 3.40 -12.53
C HIS A 198 7.36 2.42 -13.63
N SER A 199 6.34 2.79 -14.41
CA SER A 199 5.67 1.90 -15.35
C SER A 199 5.07 2.69 -16.51
N GLU A 200 5.11 2.08 -17.67
CA GLU A 200 4.67 2.63 -18.96
C GLU A 200 3.16 2.92 -19.00
N ASN A 201 2.37 2.34 -18.09
CA ASN A 201 0.91 2.46 -18.04
C ASN A 201 0.42 3.51 -17.04
N VAL A 202 0.77 4.78 -17.28
CA VAL A 202 -0.06 5.88 -16.77
C VAL A 202 -1.19 6.03 -17.79
N GLY A 203 -2.42 5.80 -17.37
CA GLY A 203 -3.61 5.81 -18.22
C GLY A 203 -3.87 7.16 -18.90
N ALA A 204 -5.13 7.52 -19.12
CA ALA A 204 -5.43 8.87 -19.61
C ALA A 204 -5.17 9.92 -18.51
N VAL A 205 -4.78 11.15 -18.92
CA VAL A 205 -4.73 12.32 -18.04
C VAL A 205 -5.80 13.30 -18.50
N SER A 206 -6.73 13.61 -17.63
CA SER A 206 -7.86 14.49 -17.90
C SER A 206 -7.75 15.77 -17.09
N TRP A 207 -8.16 16.90 -17.69
CA TRP A 207 -8.21 18.18 -17.01
C TRP A 207 -9.64 18.62 -16.74
N PHE A 208 -9.85 19.20 -15.56
CA PHE A 208 -11.13 19.72 -15.11
C PHE A 208 -10.99 21.16 -14.68
N ARG A 209 -12.05 21.95 -14.89
CA ARG A 209 -12.21 23.31 -14.35
C ARG A 209 -13.47 23.36 -13.51
N ASN A 210 -13.34 23.64 -12.21
CA ASN A 210 -14.46 23.67 -11.26
C ASN A 210 -15.30 22.38 -11.32
N ALA A 211 -14.63 21.22 -11.29
CA ALA A 211 -15.19 19.87 -11.41
C ALA A 211 -15.83 19.50 -12.77
N ASN A 212 -15.88 20.39 -13.75
CA ASN A 212 -16.34 20.07 -15.10
C ASN A 212 -15.16 19.72 -16.01
N SER A 213 -15.30 18.68 -16.84
CA SER A 213 -14.27 18.34 -17.83
C SER A 213 -14.03 19.53 -18.76
N LEU A 214 -12.77 19.82 -19.04
CA LEU A 214 -12.45 20.83 -20.05
C LEU A 214 -12.80 20.32 -21.44
N ASP A 215 -13.47 21.17 -22.21
CA ASP A 215 -13.75 20.95 -23.63
C ASP A 215 -12.66 21.61 -24.46
N TYR A 216 -11.79 20.78 -25.05
CA TYR A 216 -10.68 21.23 -25.89
C TYR A 216 -11.14 21.75 -27.26
N ASP A 217 -12.33 21.34 -27.72
CA ASP A 217 -12.92 21.72 -29.00
C ASP A 217 -13.99 22.82 -28.86
N SER A 218 -14.03 23.47 -27.69
CA SER A 218 -15.03 24.49 -27.39
C SER A 218 -15.03 25.63 -28.43
N PRO A 219 -16.20 26.23 -28.74
CA PRO A 219 -16.32 27.29 -29.74
C PRO A 219 -15.52 28.56 -29.42
N ARG A 220 -15.08 28.71 -28.17
CA ARG A 220 -14.15 29.77 -27.75
C ARG A 220 -12.80 29.65 -28.49
N GLY A 221 -12.35 28.43 -28.73
CA GLY A 221 -11.03 28.11 -29.26
C GLY A 221 -9.88 28.50 -28.32
N GLY A 222 -8.68 28.04 -28.66
CA GLY A 222 -7.46 28.40 -27.93
C GLY A 222 -7.23 27.64 -26.63
N VAL A 223 -7.96 26.54 -26.41
CA VAL A 223 -7.67 25.52 -25.40
C VAL A 223 -6.94 24.38 -26.11
N SER A 224 -5.75 23.99 -25.64
CA SER A 224 -5.02 22.86 -26.21
C SER A 224 -4.31 22.06 -25.13
N LEU A 225 -4.03 20.79 -25.44
CA LEU A 225 -3.42 19.84 -24.54
C LEU A 225 -2.25 19.14 -25.24
N GLU A 226 -1.08 19.16 -24.61
CA GLU A 226 0.08 18.38 -25.04
C GLU A 226 0.37 17.30 -23.99
N ILE A 227 0.46 16.03 -24.42
CA ILE A 227 0.79 14.92 -23.54
C ILE A 227 2.08 14.26 -24.04
N GLU A 228 3.05 14.17 -23.14
CA GLU A 228 4.31 13.45 -23.34
C GLU A 228 4.35 12.27 -22.37
N LYS A 229 4.42 11.05 -22.90
CA LYS A 229 4.53 9.83 -22.10
C LYS A 229 5.93 9.25 -22.23
N THR A 230 6.55 8.98 -21.08
CA THR A 230 7.81 8.23 -20.96
C THR A 230 7.61 7.07 -19.99
N PRO A 231 8.46 6.02 -20.01
CA PRO A 231 8.31 4.88 -19.10
C PRO A 231 8.32 5.23 -17.60
N ILE A 232 8.90 6.38 -17.24
CA ILE A 232 9.06 6.82 -15.86
C ILE A 232 8.22 8.06 -15.50
N ARG A 233 7.60 8.70 -16.49
CA ARG A 233 6.95 10.00 -16.29
C ARG A 233 5.95 10.29 -17.38
N THR A 234 4.77 10.72 -16.98
CA THR A 234 3.80 11.34 -17.90
C THR A 234 3.68 12.83 -17.58
N THR A 235 3.86 13.65 -18.61
CA THR A 235 3.74 15.10 -18.53
C THR A 235 2.54 15.54 -19.38
N SER A 236 1.64 16.30 -18.80
CA SER A 236 0.49 16.90 -19.50
C SER A 236 0.55 18.41 -19.36
N LYS A 237 0.59 19.13 -20.48
CA LYS A 237 0.62 20.59 -20.54
C LYS A 237 -0.70 21.12 -21.10
N LEU A 238 -1.43 21.85 -20.29
CA LEU A 238 -2.66 22.54 -20.67
C LEU A 238 -2.34 23.98 -21.03
N PHE A 239 -2.82 24.42 -22.19
CA PHE A 239 -2.70 25.80 -22.64
C PHE A 239 -4.09 26.39 -22.86
N ILE A 240 -4.34 27.57 -22.30
CA ILE A 240 -5.54 28.38 -22.57
C ILE A 240 -5.07 29.78 -22.97
N THR A 241 -5.17 30.06 -24.27
CA THR A 241 -4.79 31.36 -24.85
C THR A 241 -5.91 32.39 -24.68
N ARG A 242 -5.53 33.68 -24.69
CA ARG A 242 -6.45 34.82 -24.55
C ARG A 242 -7.32 34.68 -23.30
N ALA A 243 -6.68 34.52 -22.15
CA ALA A 243 -7.33 34.31 -20.86
C ALA A 243 -8.30 35.46 -20.53
N ILE A 244 -9.51 35.13 -20.11
CA ILE A 244 -10.52 36.08 -19.66
C ILE A 244 -10.86 35.81 -18.19
N ARG A 245 -11.48 36.78 -17.50
CA ARG A 245 -11.88 36.61 -16.08
C ARG A 245 -12.70 35.34 -15.82
N ALA A 246 -13.52 34.91 -16.77
CA ALA A 246 -14.33 33.69 -16.69
C ALA A 246 -13.51 32.38 -16.74
N ASP A 247 -12.22 32.44 -17.08
CA ASP A 247 -11.32 31.28 -16.97
C ASP A 247 -10.76 31.06 -15.58
N SER A 248 -10.99 32.00 -14.67
CA SER A 248 -10.59 31.81 -13.29
C SER A 248 -11.30 30.62 -12.68
N GLY A 249 -10.59 29.87 -11.84
CA GLY A 249 -11.17 28.70 -11.19
C GLY A 249 -10.13 27.70 -10.72
N ASN A 250 -10.64 26.60 -10.19
CA ASN A 250 -9.85 25.46 -9.78
C ASN A 250 -9.62 24.55 -10.99
N TYR A 251 -8.35 24.48 -11.43
CA TYR A 251 -7.89 23.57 -12.46
C TYR A 251 -7.35 22.31 -11.83
N THR A 252 -7.96 21.16 -12.14
CA THR A 252 -7.56 19.85 -11.61
C THR A 252 -7.02 18.98 -12.74
N CYS A 253 -5.81 18.45 -12.54
CA CYS A 253 -5.23 17.39 -13.36
C CYS A 253 -5.53 16.04 -12.70
N ALA A 254 -6.29 15.19 -13.39
CA ALA A 254 -6.75 13.89 -12.90
C ALA A 254 -6.26 12.76 -13.82
N PRO A 255 -5.18 12.06 -13.43
CA PRO A 255 -4.79 10.81 -14.09
C PRO A 255 -5.67 9.63 -13.68
N GLU A 256 -5.77 8.62 -14.54
CA GLU A 256 -6.64 7.43 -14.33
C GLU A 256 -6.23 6.55 -13.14
N PHE A 257 -4.92 6.45 -12.86
CA PHE A 257 -4.33 5.51 -11.89
C PHE A 257 -3.47 6.19 -10.81
N ALA A 258 -3.70 7.49 -10.60
CA ALA A 258 -2.97 8.29 -9.63
C ALA A 258 -3.90 9.34 -9.01
N ASP A 259 -3.54 9.84 -7.83
CA ASP A 259 -4.27 10.92 -7.18
C ASP A 259 -4.17 12.20 -8.01
N ALA A 260 -5.30 12.91 -8.10
CA ALA A 260 -5.39 14.17 -8.81
C ALA A 260 -4.67 15.30 -8.06
N ALA A 261 -4.18 16.28 -8.81
CA ALA A 261 -3.62 17.52 -8.28
C ALA A 261 -4.38 18.72 -8.81
N PHE A 262 -4.39 19.82 -8.05
CA PHE A 262 -5.10 21.01 -8.43
C PHE A 262 -4.31 22.30 -8.21
N VAL A 263 -4.70 23.34 -8.94
CA VAL A 263 -4.15 24.69 -8.86
C VAL A 263 -5.28 25.70 -9.05
N ILE A 264 -5.23 26.80 -8.31
CA ILE A 264 -6.21 27.89 -8.44
C ILE A 264 -5.63 28.93 -9.39
N VAL A 265 -6.38 29.29 -10.43
CA VAL A 265 -5.98 30.32 -11.38
C VAL A 265 -6.90 31.52 -11.23
N HIS A 266 -6.29 32.70 -11.09
CA HIS A 266 -6.95 34.00 -11.06
C HIS A 266 -6.57 34.79 -12.30
N VAL A 267 -7.54 35.13 -13.14
CA VAL A 267 -7.32 36.03 -14.26
C VAL A 267 -7.66 37.45 -13.82
N VAL A 268 -6.63 38.30 -13.71
CA VAL A 268 -6.72 39.68 -13.20
C VAL A 268 -6.49 40.69 -14.32
N ASN A 269 -6.96 41.92 -14.12
CA ASN A 269 -6.62 43.02 -15.01
C ASN A 269 -5.32 43.68 -14.52
N GLY A 270 -4.58 44.34 -15.43
CA GLY A 270 -3.25 44.92 -15.13
C GLY A 270 -3.21 45.86 -13.91
N GLU A 271 -4.30 46.55 -13.62
CA GLU A 271 -4.41 47.46 -12.46
C GLU A 271 -4.43 46.72 -11.11
N GLU A 272 -4.93 45.48 -11.07
CA GLU A 272 -5.15 44.69 -9.86
C GLU A 272 -3.89 43.94 -9.40
N SER A 273 -2.88 43.84 -10.27
CA SER A 273 -1.60 43.15 -9.96
C SER A 273 -0.57 44.04 -9.29
N ALA A 274 -0.73 45.36 -9.39
CA ALA A 274 0.15 46.34 -8.76
C ALA A 274 -0.03 46.43 -7.23
N ALA A 275 -1.17 45.97 -6.70
CA ALA A 275 -1.51 46.05 -5.28
C ALA A 275 -0.80 45.01 -4.38
N VAL A 276 -0.07 44.05 -4.95
CA VAL A 276 0.57 42.95 -4.20
C VAL A 276 2.00 43.28 -3.73
N GLN A 277 2.56 44.46 -4.07
CA GLN A 277 3.96 44.79 -3.75
C GLN A 277 4.19 46.06 -2.89
N THR A 278 3.16 46.64 -2.27
CA THR A 278 3.37 47.73 -1.29
C THR A 278 3.12 47.21 0.12
N GLY A 279 4.09 46.46 0.66
CA GLY A 279 4.28 46.35 2.10
C GLY A 279 4.85 47.67 2.61
N GLU A 280 3.97 48.59 2.99
CA GLU A 280 4.32 49.92 3.48
C GLU A 280 5.10 49.87 4.80
N GLY A 281 6.07 50.77 4.90
CA GLY A 281 6.84 51.03 6.09
C GLY A 281 5.95 51.51 7.24
N VAL A 282 6.35 51.10 8.44
CA VAL A 282 5.78 51.50 9.72
C VAL A 282 5.88 53.02 9.88
N ALA A 283 4.76 53.73 9.68
CA ALA A 283 4.59 55.09 10.16
C ALA A 283 4.34 55.06 11.67
N LEU A 284 5.32 55.55 12.44
CA LEU A 284 5.17 55.81 13.88
C LEU A 284 4.13 56.92 14.10
N VAL A 285 2.98 56.56 14.68
CA VAL A 285 2.00 57.51 15.23
C VAL A 285 2.46 57.92 16.64
N PRO A 286 2.42 59.21 17.02
CA PRO A 286 2.85 59.64 18.34
C PRO A 286 1.80 59.26 19.40
N ARG A 287 2.27 58.77 20.55
CA ARG A 287 1.44 58.46 21.72
C ARG A 287 0.84 59.75 22.31
N LEU A 288 -0.48 59.92 22.23
CA LEU A 288 -1.21 60.88 23.06
C LEU A 288 -1.44 60.28 24.47
N GLN A 289 -0.96 60.98 25.50
CA GLN A 289 -1.19 60.66 26.90
C GLN A 289 -2.68 60.83 27.27
N CYS A 290 -3.28 59.81 27.89
CA CYS A 290 -4.56 59.93 28.58
C CYS A 290 -4.33 60.53 29.98
N ALA A 291 -4.74 61.78 30.18
CA ALA A 291 -4.91 62.36 31.51
C ALA A 291 -6.29 61.94 32.05
N VAL A 292 -6.30 61.25 33.19
CA VAL A 292 -7.52 60.90 33.93
C VAL A 292 -7.99 62.13 34.70
N VAL A 293 -9.12 62.72 34.31
CA VAL A 293 -9.82 63.73 35.12
C VAL A 293 -10.97 63.03 35.82
N GLY A 294 -10.82 62.82 37.13
CA GLY A 294 -11.91 62.36 37.99
C GLY A 294 -12.82 63.53 38.34
N LEU A 295 -14.11 63.41 37.99
CA LEU A 295 -15.17 64.30 38.48
C LEU A 295 -16.33 63.43 38.97
N ALA A 296 -16.49 63.32 40.30
CA ALA A 296 -17.69 62.78 40.91
C ALA A 296 -18.32 63.89 41.77
N LEU A 297 -19.49 64.36 41.33
CA LEU A 297 -20.34 65.34 41.98
C LEU A 297 -21.16 64.68 43.10
N LEU A 298 -20.98 65.20 44.33
CA LEU A 298 -21.99 65.65 45.32
C LEU A 298 -23.48 65.56 44.85
N LEU A 299 -24.54 65.31 45.64
CA LEU A 299 -24.88 65.34 47.08
C LEU A 299 -26.35 64.86 47.21
N ALA A 300 -26.74 64.32 48.38
CA ALA A 300 -28.03 64.58 49.09
C ALA A 300 -28.15 63.59 50.28
N ALA A 301 -28.05 63.97 51.56
CA ALA A 301 -28.84 64.89 52.39
C ALA A 301 -29.98 64.21 53.17
N ALA A 302 -29.87 64.33 54.51
CA ALA A 302 -30.95 64.46 55.50
C ALA A 302 -31.89 63.27 55.79
N ARG A 303 -31.54 62.42 56.77
CA ARG A 303 -32.12 62.37 58.13
C ARG A 303 -31.56 61.18 58.90
#